data_AF-A0A0N4U3G0-F1
#
_entry.id   AF-A0A0N4U3G0-F1
#
_cell.length_a   1.000
_cell.length_b   1.000
_cell.length_c   1.000
_cell.angle_alpha   90.00
_cell.angle_beta   90.00
_cell.angle_gamma   90.00
#
_symmetry.space_group_name_H-M   'P 1'
#
loop_
_entity.id
_entity.type
_entity.pdbx_description
1 polymer ?
#
loop_
_entity_poly.entity_id
_entity_poly.type
_entity_poly.pdbx_seq_one_letter_code
_entity_poly.pdbx_strand_id
1 'polypeptide(L)' 'MDIACRRSRSAQFSPEHRIANLKYANDVVLFVDSYNEMQVILNNVSATAARIRLRVNVNKTKAFSSYVQKADKMPLFVAG' A
#
# COMPACT_ATOMS: atom_id res chain seq x y z
N MET A 1 -2.30 -18.98 -29.68
CA MET A 1 -2.80 -18.71 -28.31
C MET A 1 -2.24 -17.35 -27.92
N ASP A 2 -2.98 -16.28 -28.23
CA ASP A 2 -2.55 -14.89 -27.99
C ASP A 2 -2.69 -14.54 -26.52
N ILE A 3 -1.64 -14.81 -25.74
CA ILE A 3 -1.52 -14.24 -24.39
C ILE A 3 -1.10 -12.78 -24.55
N ALA A 4 -2.10 -11.90 -24.69
CA ALA A 4 -1.92 -10.48 -24.55
C ALA A 4 -1.42 -10.22 -23.12
N CYS A 5 -0.09 -10.12 -22.97
CA CYS A 5 0.59 -9.65 -21.78
C CYS A 5 -0.05 -8.33 -21.37
N ARG A 6 -1.07 -8.39 -20.51
CA ARG A 6 -1.62 -7.22 -19.84
C ARG A 6 -0.47 -6.70 -19.00
N ARG A 7 0.27 -5.75 -19.57
CA ARG A 7 1.23 -4.89 -18.90
C ARG A 7 0.68 -4.65 -17.51
N SER A 8 1.29 -5.29 -16.52
CA SER A 8 1.06 -4.99 -15.14
C SER A 8 1.26 -3.49 -15.06
N ARG A 9 0.16 -2.75 -14.90
CA ARG A 9 0.27 -1.32 -14.62
C ARG A 9 0.89 -1.29 -13.25
N SER A 10 2.22 -1.23 -13.20
CA SER A 10 2.92 -0.81 -12.00
C SER A 10 2.21 0.47 -11.61
N ALA A 11 1.63 0.48 -10.41
CA ALA A 11 1.08 1.71 -9.86
C ALA A 11 2.28 2.65 -9.77
N GLN A 12 2.42 3.55 -10.74
CA GLN A 12 3.52 4.49 -10.81
C GLN A 12 3.25 5.52 -9.72
N PHE A 13 3.75 5.25 -8.52
CA PHE A 13 3.76 6.21 -7.45
C PHE A 13 4.77 7.29 -7.83
N SER A 14 4.30 8.37 -8.47
CA SER A 14 5.16 9.52 -8.65
C SER A 14 5.36 10.16 -7.25
N PRO A 15 6.59 10.57 -6.89
CA PRO A 15 6.81 11.31 -5.66
C PRO A 15 6.01 12.63 -5.61
N GLU A 16 5.55 13.10 -6.77
CA GLU A 16 4.65 14.26 -6.92
C GLU A 16 3.23 13.98 -6.41
N HIS A 17 2.77 12.72 -6.44
CA HIS A 17 1.46 12.30 -5.94
C HIS A 17 1.49 12.06 -4.43
N ARG A 18 1.63 13.16 -3.69
CA ARG A 18 1.55 13.17 -2.23
C ARG A 18 0.11 12.92 -1.78
N ILE A 19 -0.07 12.31 -0.61
CA ILE A 19 -1.37 12.19 0.06
C ILE A 19 -2.10 13.54 0.15
N ALA A 20 -1.35 14.64 0.27
CA ALA A 20 -1.89 16.00 0.28
C ALA A 20 -2.72 16.37 -0.98
N ASN A 21 -2.56 15.63 -2.08
CA ASN A 21 -3.27 15.86 -3.35
C ASN A 21 -4.50 14.94 -3.52
N LEU A 22 -4.80 14.07 -2.54
CA LEU A 22 -5.96 13.17 -2.61
C LEU A 22 -7.26 13.95 -2.37
N LYS A 23 -8.19 13.82 -3.32
CA LYS A 23 -9.56 14.30 -3.16
C LYS A 23 -10.43 13.29 -2.39
N TYR A 24 -10.33 12.01 -2.76
CA TYR A 24 -11.02 10.89 -2.14
C TYR A 24 -10.20 9.61 -2.33
N ALA A 25 -10.20 8.74 -1.32
CA ALA A 25 -9.69 7.37 -1.41
C ALA A 25 -10.47 6.51 -0.43
N ASN A 26 -10.96 5.35 -0.88
CA ASN A 26 -11.69 4.42 -0.02
C ASN A 26 -10.73 3.61 0.86
N ASP A 27 -9.60 3.19 0.28
CA ASP A 27 -8.61 2.33 0.92
C ASP A 27 -7.20 2.83 0.59
N VAL A 28 -6.27 2.66 1.55
CA VAL A 28 -4.84 2.96 1.40
C VAL A 28 -4.06 1.75 1.90
N VAL A 29 -2.96 1.43 1.21
CA VAL A 29 -2.04 0.35 1.60
C VAL A 29 -0.69 0.97 1.94
N LEU A 30 -0.09 0.51 3.05
CA LEU A 30 1.25 0.90 3.48
C LEU A 30 2.16 -0.32 3.46
N PHE A 31 3.34 -0.18 2.86
CA PHE A 31 4.42 -1.16 2.92
C PHE A 31 5.50 -0.64 3.85
N VAL A 32 5.85 -1.44 4.85
CA VAL A 32 6.80 -1.08 5.92
C VAL A 32 7.54 -2.33 6.36
N ASP A 33 8.80 -2.18 6.72
CA ASP A 33 9.65 -3.33 7.10
C ASP A 33 9.51 -3.65 8.59
N SER A 34 9.01 -2.70 9.38
CA SER A 34 8.80 -2.88 10.81
C SER A 34 7.52 -2.22 11.32
N TYR A 35 7.06 -2.70 12.48
CA TYR A 35 5.92 -2.10 13.18
C TYR A 35 6.19 -0.65 13.62
N ASN A 36 7.42 -0.34 14.03
CA ASN A 36 7.79 1.02 14.44
C ASN A 36 7.70 1.99 13.24
N GLU A 37 8.20 1.58 12.09
CA GLU A 37 8.03 2.35 10.84
C GLU A 37 6.56 2.49 10.46
N MET A 38 5.77 1.42 10.59
CA MET A 38 4.32 1.47 10.39
C MET A 38 3.67 2.56 11.22
N GLN A 39 3.98 2.63 12.51
CA GLN A 39 3.38 3.60 13.42
C GLN A 39 3.79 5.04 13.08
N VAL A 40 5.07 5.25 12.76
CA VAL A 40 5.58 6.58 12.33
C VAL A 40 4.87 7.03 11.06
N ILE A 41 4.76 6.15 10.05
CA ILE A 41 4.12 6.47 8.78
C ILE A 41 2.62 6.69 8.98
N LEU A 42 1.92 5.85 9.75
CA LEU A 42 0.49 6.03 10.04
C LEU A 42 0.20 7.37 10.73
N ASN A 43 1.05 7.78 11.68
CA ASN A 43 0.92 9.10 12.33
C ASN A 43 1.08 10.23 11.32
N ASN A 44 2.07 10.15 10.42
CA ASN A 44 2.29 11.13 9.37
C ASN A 44 1.12 11.19 8.36
N VAL A 45 0.60 10.02 7.96
CA VAL A 45 -0.57 9.90 7.08
C VAL A 45 -1.80 10.50 7.74
N SER A 46 -2.03 10.19 9.02
CA SER A 46 -3.15 10.73 9.80
C SER A 46 -3.07 12.26 9.93
N ALA A 47 -1.90 12.79 10.27
CA ALA A 47 -1.68 14.23 10.37
C ALA A 47 -1.86 14.94 9.02
N THR A 48 -1.38 14.33 7.93
CA THR A 48 -1.54 14.89 6.58
C THR A 48 -3.00 14.84 6.14
N ALA A 49 -3.69 13.73 6.38
CA ALA A 49 -5.12 13.57 6.08
C ALA A 49 -5.95 14.63 6.80
N ALA A 50 -5.71 14.86 8.10
CA ALA A 50 -6.39 15.89 8.86
C ALA A 50 -6.22 17.30 8.26
N ARG A 51 -5.01 17.63 7.78
CA ARG A 51 -4.73 18.92 7.11
C ARG A 51 -5.54 19.13 5.83
N ILE A 52 -5.82 18.06 5.10
CA ILE A 52 -6.63 18.08 3.87
C ILE A 52 -8.09 17.71 4.11
N ARG A 53 -8.56 17.74 5.36
CA ARG A 53 -9.93 17.42 5.78
C ARG A 53 -10.37 15.99 5.45
N LEU A 54 -9.43 15.06 5.31
CA LEU A 54 -9.68 13.62 5.26
C LEU A 54 -9.52 13.01 6.66
N ARG A 55 -10.17 11.87 6.89
CA ARG A 55 -10.04 11.11 8.14
C ARG A 55 -9.66 9.66 7.82
N VAL A 56 -8.55 9.21 8.38
CA VAL A 56 -8.14 7.81 8.29
C VAL A 56 -8.99 6.98 9.25
N ASN A 57 -9.63 5.93 8.76
CA ASN A 57 -10.38 5.00 9.60
C ASN A 57 -9.59 3.73 9.85
N VAL A 58 -8.96 3.64 11.02
CA VAL A 58 -8.15 2.48 11.40
C VAL A 58 -8.96 1.25 11.81
N ASN A 59 -10.26 1.40 12.10
CA ASN A 59 -11.11 0.28 12.54
C ASN A 59 -11.33 -0.77 11.45
N LYS A 60 -11.06 -0.43 10.17
CA LYS A 60 -11.13 -1.34 9.03
C LYS A 60 -9.74 -1.80 8.56
N THR A 61 -8.66 -1.38 9.21
CA THR A 61 -7.29 -1.68 8.78
C THR A 61 -6.96 -3.15 9.00
N LYS A 62 -6.35 -3.77 7.99
CA LYS A 62 -5.77 -5.11 8.07
C LYS A 62 -4.26 -5.00 7.93
N ALA A 63 -3.53 -5.58 8.86
CA ALA A 63 -2.08 -5.70 8.76
C ALA A 63 -1.74 -7.09 8.22
N PHE A 64 -0.89 -7.14 7.19
CA PHE A 64 -0.33 -8.37 6.65
C PHE A 64 1.18 -8.30 6.83
N SER A 65 1.77 -9.39 7.28
CA SER A 65 3.22 -9.56 7.25
C SER A 65 3.54 -10.70 6.30
N SER A 66 4.51 -10.48 5.41
CA SER A 66 5.19 -11.60 4.79
C SER A 66 6.15 -12.15 5.84
N TYR A 67 5.68 -13.07 6.67
CA TYR A 67 6.62 -13.94 7.37
C TYR A 67 7.26 -14.81 6.30
N VAL A 68 8.29 -14.28 5.63
CA VAL A 68 9.16 -15.08 4.79
C VAL A 68 9.92 -15.97 5.77
N GLN A 69 9.34 -17.12 6.09
CA GLN A 69 10.15 -18.26 6.46
C GLN A 69 11.17 -18.37 5.34
N LYS A 70 12.45 -18.16 5.64
CA LYS A 70 13.55 -18.26 4.67
C LYS A 70 13.57 -19.60 3.91
N ALA A 71 12.70 -20.56 4.25
CA ALA A 71 12.58 -21.84 3.59
C ALA A 71 11.63 -21.84 2.37
N ASP A 72 10.52 -21.12 2.36
CA ASP A 72 9.47 -21.33 1.34
C ASP A 72 9.25 -20.09 0.48
N LYS A 73 10.07 -19.96 -0.57
CA LYS A 73 9.77 -19.09 -1.71
C LYS A 73 8.42 -19.54 -2.27
N MET A 74 7.33 -18.85 -1.93
CA MET A 74 6.04 -19.06 -2.61
C MET A 74 6.26 -18.84 -4.12
N PRO A 75 6.09 -19.89 -4.96
CA PRO A 75 6.18 -19.70 -6.39
C PRO A 75 5.03 -18.81 -6.81
N LEU A 76 5.38 -17.65 -7.35
CA LEU A 76 4.42 -16.73 -7.95
C LEU A 76 3.83 -17.44 -9.18
N PHE A 77 2.69 -18.11 -9.01
CA PHE A 77 1.98 -18.68 -10.15
C PHE A 77 1.42 -17.54 -10.99
N VAL A 78 2.14 -17.23 -12.07
CA VAL A 78 1.58 -16.44 -13.16
C VAL A 78 0.59 -17.35 -13.86
N ALA A 79 -0.69 -17.24 -13.48
CA ALA A 79 -1.77 -17.91 -14.19
C ALA A 79 -1.82 -17.34 -15.63
N GLY A 80 -1.66 -18.23 -16.61
CA GLY A 80 -1.76 -17.93 -18.05
C GLY A 80 -3.18 -17.64 -18.50
#